data_AF-A0AB35AV30-F1
#
_entry.id   AF-A0AB35AV30-F1
#
_cell.length_a   1.000
_cell.length_b   1.000
_cell.length_c   1.000
_cell.angle_alpha   90.00
_cell.angle_beta   90.00
_cell.angle_gamma   90.00
#
_symmetry.space_group_name_H-M   'P 1'
#
loop_
_entity.id
_entity.type
_entity.pdbx_description
1 polymer ?
#
loop_
_entity_poly.entity_id
_entity_poly.type
_entity_poly.pdbx_seq_one_letter_code
_entity_poly.pdbx_strand_id
1 'polypeptide(L)'
;MDQKNVWIGTSWKMNKGPSEAIAAARALESFQPPEGIRSFVIPSFTSLRDVCSVLEDSALLVGAQNMHWEDSGAWTGEVSAPMIAECGASIVEIGHSERRQHFGETDWTVNLKVQAALRHGLRPLICIGDTSDEFEFGVSQETLARQVKIALHGVSRKDLGQVMVAYEPVWAIGSAGRPAEASFVSGIHTRLRAVVRELAGDSGVRIPLLYGGSVSQANIRDYVALPDVDGVFVGRAAWEPADFMRLVESVSGVVSRKIAA
;
A
#
# COMPACT_ATOMS: atom_id res chain seq x y z
N MET A 1 -9.00 11.62 -11.74
CA MET A 1 -7.71 11.69 -12.47
C MET A 1 -6.73 10.56 -12.10
N ASP A 2 -7.06 9.62 -11.21
CA ASP A 2 -6.17 8.49 -10.82
C ASP A 2 -6.21 7.26 -11.76
N GLN A 3 -7.03 7.25 -12.82
CA GLN A 3 -7.36 6.05 -13.58
C GLN A 3 -6.21 5.44 -14.41
N LYS A 4 -5.02 6.08 -14.46
CA LYS A 4 -3.85 5.62 -15.23
C LYS A 4 -2.53 5.63 -14.46
N ASN A 5 -2.54 5.92 -13.15
CA ASN A 5 -1.30 5.98 -12.37
C ASN A 5 -0.85 4.59 -11.93
N VAL A 6 0.45 4.32 -12.05
CA VAL A 6 1.11 3.19 -11.41
C VAL A 6 1.68 3.63 -10.06
N TRP A 7 1.28 2.95 -9.00
CA TRP A 7 1.70 3.26 -7.63
C TRP A 7 2.96 2.50 -7.26
N ILE A 8 3.98 3.19 -6.75
CA ILE A 8 5.21 2.55 -6.26
C ILE A 8 5.51 3.11 -4.88
N GLY A 9 5.35 2.30 -3.85
CA GLY A 9 5.63 2.76 -2.50
C GLY A 9 6.45 1.80 -1.68
N THR A 10 6.93 2.29 -0.55
CA THR A 10 7.65 1.47 0.43
C THR A 10 7.25 1.82 1.85
N SER A 11 7.11 0.79 2.69
CA SER A 11 7.13 0.93 4.14
C SER A 11 8.53 0.66 4.65
N TRP A 12 9.08 1.64 5.36
CA TRP A 12 10.35 1.50 6.05
C TRP A 12 10.22 0.57 7.26
N LYS A 13 8.99 0.15 7.62
CA LYS A 13 8.69 -0.69 8.79
C LYS A 13 9.36 -0.12 10.04
N MET A 14 9.80 -0.99 10.95
CA MET A 14 10.53 -0.59 12.15
C MET A 14 12.03 -0.41 11.86
N ASN A 15 12.37 0.39 10.85
CA ASN A 15 13.74 0.82 10.54
C ASN A 15 13.84 2.35 10.60
N LYS A 16 15.07 2.86 10.65
CA LYS A 16 15.43 4.27 10.62
C LYS A 16 14.93 5.06 11.83
N GLY A 17 15.87 5.46 12.70
CA GLY A 17 15.59 6.47 13.73
C GLY A 17 15.41 7.86 13.11
N PRO A 18 14.96 8.89 13.87
CA PRO A 18 14.63 10.20 13.32
C PRO A 18 15.72 10.83 12.45
N SER A 19 16.98 10.83 12.89
CA SER A 19 18.09 11.40 12.11
C SER A 19 18.34 10.67 10.78
N GLU A 20 18.21 9.34 10.78
CA GLU A 20 18.39 8.51 9.58
C GLU A 20 17.19 8.68 8.63
N ALA A 21 15.98 8.74 9.17
CA ALA A 21 14.75 8.99 8.41
C ALA A 21 14.76 10.37 7.73
N ILE A 22 15.22 11.41 8.43
CA ILE A 22 15.40 12.76 7.86
C ILE A 22 16.44 12.74 6.74
N ALA A 23 17.58 12.06 6.95
CA ALA A 23 18.61 11.96 5.92
C ALA A 23 18.08 11.21 4.67
N ALA A 24 17.32 10.14 4.87
CA ALA A 24 16.67 9.41 3.79
C ALA A 24 15.62 10.26 3.05
N ALA A 25 14.80 11.02 3.78
CA ALA A 25 13.82 11.94 3.20
C ALA A 25 14.49 13.05 2.37
N ARG A 26 15.57 13.67 2.87
CA ARG A 26 16.34 14.68 2.11
C ARG A 26 16.93 14.12 0.82
N ALA A 27 17.35 12.86 0.82
CA ALA A 27 17.83 12.20 -0.40
C ALA A 27 16.72 11.98 -1.44
N LEU A 28 15.44 12.01 -1.03
CA LEU A 28 14.26 11.85 -1.90
C LEU A 28 13.57 13.18 -2.25
N GLU A 29 13.88 14.28 -1.56
CA GLU A 29 13.20 15.57 -1.68
C GLU A 29 13.14 16.09 -3.13
N SER A 30 14.26 15.98 -3.86
CA SER A 30 14.35 16.42 -5.26
C SER A 30 13.95 15.35 -6.28
N PHE A 31 13.60 14.14 -5.84
CA PHE A 31 13.25 13.05 -6.75
C PHE A 31 11.89 13.31 -7.42
N GLN A 32 11.89 13.20 -8.74
CA GLN A 32 10.69 13.34 -9.56
C GLN A 32 10.37 11.99 -10.21
N PRO A 33 9.34 11.27 -9.72
CA PRO A 33 8.90 10.04 -10.36
C PRO A 33 8.57 10.28 -11.84
N PRO A 34 8.90 9.34 -12.75
CA PRO A 34 8.53 9.43 -14.14
C PRO A 34 7.02 9.61 -14.35
N GLU A 35 6.64 10.20 -15.48
CA GLU A 35 5.23 10.42 -15.82
C GLU A 35 4.39 9.13 -15.72
N GLY A 36 3.20 9.25 -15.13
CA GLY A 36 2.31 8.12 -14.89
C GLY A 36 2.65 7.28 -13.67
N ILE A 37 3.70 7.63 -12.91
CA ILE A 37 4.05 6.98 -11.64
C ILE A 37 3.72 7.89 -10.47
N ARG A 38 3.09 7.33 -9.44
CA ARG A 38 2.86 7.97 -8.14
C ARG A 38 3.65 7.23 -7.09
N SER A 39 4.50 7.95 -6.37
CA SER A 39 5.40 7.36 -5.39
C SER A 39 5.07 7.76 -3.96
N PHE A 40 5.29 6.85 -3.01
CA PHE A 40 5.09 7.15 -1.60
C PHE A 40 6.05 6.41 -0.68
N VAL A 41 6.34 6.99 0.49
CA VAL A 41 7.14 6.39 1.55
C VAL A 41 6.37 6.38 2.87
N ILE A 42 6.54 5.33 3.66
CA ILE A 42 5.84 5.16 4.95
C ILE A 42 6.90 4.97 6.06
N PRO A 43 7.34 6.07 6.72
CA PRO A 43 8.26 6.01 7.84
C PRO A 43 7.61 5.49 9.13
N SER A 44 8.44 5.22 10.15
CA SER A 44 7.98 4.94 11.50
C SER A 44 7.32 6.18 12.14
N PHE A 45 6.40 5.98 13.09
CA PHE A 45 5.69 7.10 13.74
C PHE A 45 6.61 8.11 14.42
N THR A 46 7.74 7.65 14.97
CA THR A 46 8.74 8.50 15.62
C THR A 46 9.40 9.50 14.67
N SER A 47 9.27 9.29 13.36
CA SER A 47 9.86 10.14 12.33
C SER A 47 8.83 10.74 11.37
N LEU A 48 7.54 10.43 11.55
CA LEU A 48 6.47 10.75 10.58
C LEU A 48 6.40 12.25 10.29
N ARG A 49 6.30 13.08 11.34
CA ARG A 49 6.21 14.54 11.22
C ARG A 49 7.43 15.13 10.51
N ASP A 50 8.63 14.68 10.88
CA ASP A 50 9.87 15.20 10.31
C ASP A 50 10.00 14.82 8.82
N VAL A 51 9.65 13.59 8.47
CA VAL A 51 9.65 13.11 7.07
C VAL A 51 8.60 13.85 6.24
N CYS A 52 7.38 14.05 6.77
CA CYS A 52 6.36 14.87 6.11
C CYS A 52 6.85 16.29 5.86
N SER A 53 7.47 16.93 6.86
CA SER A 53 7.99 18.29 6.71
C SER A 53 9.11 18.40 5.67
N VAL A 54 9.99 17.41 5.59
CA VAL A 54 11.07 17.39 4.58
C VAL A 54 10.53 17.15 3.17
N LEU A 55 9.41 16.43 3.04
CA LEU A 55 8.84 16.04 1.74
C LEU A 55 7.60 16.85 1.32
N GLU A 56 7.27 17.93 2.05
CA GLU A 56 6.05 18.74 1.84
C GLU A 56 5.92 19.26 0.40
N ASP A 57 7.02 19.79 -0.16
CA ASP A 57 7.09 20.31 -1.53
C ASP A 57 7.60 19.27 -2.56
N SER A 58 7.78 18.02 -2.13
CA SER A 58 8.27 16.94 -3.01
C SER A 58 7.16 16.32 -3.85
N ALA A 59 7.53 15.54 -4.86
CA ALA A 59 6.56 14.75 -5.64
C ALA A 59 6.11 13.45 -4.93
N LEU A 60 6.69 13.12 -3.77
CA LEU A 60 6.40 11.90 -3.04
C LEU A 60 5.31 12.15 -2.01
N LEU A 61 4.41 11.18 -1.88
CA LEU A 61 3.46 11.16 -0.77
C LEU A 61 4.09 10.50 0.47
N VAL A 62 3.69 10.95 1.65
CA VAL A 62 4.08 10.31 2.92
C VAL A 62 2.86 9.64 3.55
N GLY A 63 3.07 8.44 4.09
CA GLY A 63 2.04 7.69 4.80
C GLY A 63 2.44 7.26 6.21
N ALA A 64 1.47 6.81 6.99
CA ALA A 64 1.67 6.20 8.31
C ALA A 64 1.48 4.67 8.27
N GLN A 65 2.18 3.95 9.14
CA GLN A 65 2.22 2.47 9.15
C GLN A 65 0.97 1.81 9.76
N ASN A 66 0.17 2.58 10.50
CA ASN A 66 -1.04 2.13 11.18
C ASN A 66 -1.83 3.36 11.68
N MET A 67 -3.02 3.14 12.22
CA MET A 67 -3.76 4.09 13.05
C MET A 67 -4.79 3.36 13.92
N HIS A 68 -5.31 4.03 14.95
CA HIS A 68 -6.51 3.64 15.66
C HIS A 68 -7.77 4.17 14.94
N TRP A 69 -8.93 3.54 15.15
CA TRP A 69 -10.19 3.94 14.48
C TRP A 69 -10.98 5.04 15.22
N GLU A 70 -10.68 5.25 16.50
CA GLU A 70 -11.22 6.37 17.28
C GLU A 70 -10.40 7.64 17.04
N ASP A 71 -11.06 8.79 17.04
CA ASP A 71 -10.44 10.09 16.82
C ASP A 71 -9.56 10.52 18.02
N SER A 72 -9.97 10.11 19.23
CA SER A 72 -9.25 10.30 20.50
C SER A 72 -9.77 9.30 21.56
N GLY A 73 -9.09 9.15 22.70
CA GLY A 73 -9.59 8.36 23.82
C GLY A 73 -8.49 7.77 24.69
N ALA A 74 -8.88 6.89 25.61
CA ALA A 74 -7.97 6.20 26.53
C ALA A 74 -7.24 5.02 25.85
N TRP A 75 -6.50 5.32 24.78
CA TRP A 75 -5.76 4.37 23.95
C TRP A 75 -4.25 4.61 24.06
N THR A 76 -3.68 4.41 25.25
CA THR A 76 -2.27 4.67 25.52
C THR A 76 -1.36 3.93 24.53
N GLY A 77 -0.57 4.67 23.76
CA GLY A 77 0.36 4.14 22.77
C GLY A 77 -0.19 4.10 21.33
N GLU A 78 -1.48 4.32 21.13
CA GLU A 78 -2.08 4.39 19.81
C GLU A 78 -1.98 5.79 19.18
N VAL A 79 -2.06 5.85 17.85
CA VAL A 79 -2.03 7.08 17.06
C VAL A 79 -3.34 7.20 16.28
N SER A 80 -4.05 8.33 16.39
CA SER A 80 -5.32 8.54 15.69
C SER A 80 -5.14 9.14 14.30
N ALA A 81 -6.16 9.01 13.45
CA ALA A 81 -6.18 9.64 12.13
C ALA A 81 -5.98 11.17 12.18
N PRO A 82 -6.63 11.93 13.07
CA PRO A 82 -6.35 13.37 13.22
C PRO A 82 -4.88 13.68 13.47
N MET A 83 -4.19 12.92 14.34
CA MET A 83 -2.76 13.12 14.62
C MET A 83 -1.90 12.88 13.37
N ILE A 84 -2.24 11.86 12.57
CA ILE A 84 -1.54 11.54 11.32
C ILE A 84 -1.75 12.64 10.28
N ALA A 85 -2.99 13.10 10.12
CA ALA A 85 -3.33 14.19 9.20
C ALA A 85 -2.62 15.49 9.59
N GLU A 86 -2.53 15.81 10.89
CA GLU A 86 -1.80 16.97 11.40
C GLU A 86 -0.29 16.89 11.13
N CYS A 87 0.28 15.68 11.07
CA CYS A 87 1.67 15.49 10.65
C CYS A 87 1.89 15.76 9.15
N GLY A 88 0.84 15.87 8.33
CA GLY A 88 0.93 16.09 6.87
C GLY A 88 0.94 14.81 6.03
N ALA A 89 0.73 13.64 6.64
CA ALA A 89 0.63 12.38 5.90
C ALA A 89 -0.71 12.30 5.15
N SER A 90 -0.70 11.65 3.99
CA SER A 90 -1.88 11.51 3.12
C SER A 90 -2.34 10.06 2.94
N ILE A 91 -1.51 9.08 3.33
CA ILE A 91 -1.77 7.65 3.21
C ILE A 91 -1.70 6.99 4.59
N VAL A 92 -2.50 5.96 4.83
CA VAL A 92 -2.32 5.08 5.99
C VAL A 92 -2.37 3.63 5.57
N GLU A 93 -1.31 2.89 5.89
CA GLU A 93 -1.23 1.44 5.79
C GLU A 93 -2.11 0.79 6.87
N ILE A 94 -3.02 -0.10 6.47
CA ILE A 94 -4.01 -0.72 7.35
C ILE A 94 -4.08 -2.21 7.08
N GLY A 95 -3.99 -3.04 8.12
CA GLY A 95 -4.13 -4.48 7.97
C GLY A 95 -2.91 -5.17 7.36
N HIS A 96 -1.71 -4.59 7.47
CA HIS A 96 -0.48 -5.27 7.04
C HIS A 96 -0.36 -6.64 7.70
N SER A 97 0.14 -7.63 6.96
CA SER A 97 0.30 -9.02 7.42
C SER A 97 0.94 -9.15 8.81
N GLU A 98 2.02 -8.42 9.10
CA GLU A 98 2.65 -8.39 10.44
C GLU A 98 1.70 -7.93 11.55
N ARG A 99 0.79 -6.98 11.27
CA ARG A 99 -0.21 -6.49 12.24
C ARG A 99 -1.30 -7.50 12.50
N ARG A 100 -1.75 -8.20 11.46
CA ARG A 100 -2.70 -9.30 11.58
C ARG A 100 -2.10 -10.46 12.37
N GLN A 101 -0.85 -10.82 12.07
CA GLN A 101 -0.18 -11.96 12.67
C GLN A 101 0.29 -11.73 14.10
N HIS A 102 0.88 -10.57 14.40
CA HIS A 102 1.58 -10.33 15.67
C HIS A 102 0.85 -9.38 16.61
N PHE A 103 -0.08 -8.57 16.09
CA PHE A 103 -0.71 -7.48 16.85
C PHE A 103 -2.25 -7.59 16.87
N GLY A 104 -2.81 -8.72 16.44
CA GLY A 104 -4.23 -9.05 16.62
C GLY A 104 -5.19 -8.27 15.73
N GLU A 105 -4.75 -7.71 14.61
CA GLU A 105 -5.66 -7.05 13.68
C GLU A 105 -6.56 -8.04 12.95
N THR A 106 -7.85 -7.80 13.04
CA THR A 106 -8.91 -8.57 12.38
C THR A 106 -9.51 -7.78 11.21
N ASP A 107 -10.24 -8.46 10.33
CA ASP A 107 -10.95 -7.79 9.24
C ASP A 107 -11.96 -6.76 9.74
N TRP A 108 -12.58 -7.02 10.90
CA TRP A 108 -13.45 -6.06 11.57
C TRP A 108 -12.69 -4.78 11.96
N THR A 109 -11.56 -4.91 12.66
CA THR A 109 -10.76 -3.75 13.06
C THR A 109 -10.16 -3.02 11.86
N VAL A 110 -9.83 -3.73 10.78
CA VAL A 110 -9.40 -3.12 9.51
C VAL A 110 -10.50 -2.27 8.91
N ASN A 111 -11.75 -2.76 8.86
CA ASN A 111 -12.88 -1.96 8.40
C ASN A 111 -13.07 -0.68 9.23
N LEU A 112 -13.00 -0.77 10.56
CA LEU A 112 -13.10 0.41 11.43
C LEU A 112 -12.03 1.46 11.10
N LYS A 113 -10.78 1.02 10.86
CA LYS A 113 -9.67 1.90 10.50
C LYS A 113 -9.85 2.51 9.11
N VAL A 114 -10.32 1.74 8.13
CA VAL A 114 -10.62 2.23 6.77
C VAL A 114 -11.64 3.35 6.83
N GLN A 115 -12.74 3.15 7.56
CA GLN A 115 -13.77 4.17 7.75
C GLN A 115 -13.19 5.43 8.42
N ALA A 116 -12.38 5.25 9.46
CA ALA A 116 -11.75 6.37 10.16
C ALA A 116 -10.76 7.14 9.28
N ALA A 117 -9.93 6.47 8.48
CA ALA A 117 -9.02 7.13 7.56
C ALA A 117 -9.79 8.01 6.55
N LEU A 118 -10.84 7.45 5.95
CA LEU A 118 -11.68 8.18 4.98
C LEU A 118 -12.39 9.38 5.60
N ARG A 119 -12.90 9.29 6.85
CA ARG A 119 -13.51 10.43 7.57
C ARG A 119 -12.57 11.62 7.70
N HIS A 120 -11.27 11.36 7.81
CA HIS A 120 -10.23 12.38 8.01
C HIS A 120 -9.43 12.68 6.73
N GLY A 121 -9.93 12.26 5.56
CA GLY A 121 -9.31 12.57 4.26
C GLY A 121 -7.99 11.83 3.99
N LEU A 122 -7.67 10.81 4.78
CA LEU A 122 -6.51 9.94 4.57
C LEU A 122 -6.87 8.82 3.62
N ARG A 123 -5.98 8.52 2.67
CA ARG A 123 -6.10 7.41 1.73
C ARG A 123 -5.74 6.09 2.40
N PRO A 124 -6.69 5.15 2.58
CA PRO A 124 -6.38 3.83 3.11
C PRO A 124 -5.58 3.02 2.07
N LEU A 125 -4.41 2.51 2.47
CA LEU A 125 -3.69 1.43 1.79
C LEU A 125 -4.00 0.14 2.55
N ILE A 126 -5.01 -0.60 2.08
CA ILE A 126 -5.52 -1.79 2.75
C ILE A 126 -4.67 -2.99 2.34
N CYS A 127 -3.94 -3.57 3.28
CA CYS A 127 -3.22 -4.81 3.06
C CYS A 127 -4.14 -6.02 3.30
N ILE A 128 -4.10 -6.93 2.34
CA ILE A 128 -4.80 -8.22 2.35
C ILE A 128 -3.80 -9.32 2.01
N GLY A 129 -4.03 -10.53 2.47
CA GLY A 129 -3.09 -11.63 2.25
C GLY A 129 -3.66 -12.96 2.71
N ASP A 130 -3.19 -14.02 2.06
CA ASP A 130 -3.41 -15.40 2.41
C ASP A 130 -2.18 -15.99 3.10
N THR A 131 -2.42 -16.81 4.11
CA THR A 131 -1.40 -17.59 4.83
C THR A 131 -0.88 -18.78 4.00
N SER A 132 0.19 -19.43 4.47
CA SER A 132 0.69 -20.67 3.84
C SER A 132 -0.37 -21.77 3.84
N ASP A 133 -1.10 -21.92 4.95
CA ASP A 133 -2.15 -22.93 5.07
C ASP A 133 -3.32 -22.64 4.10
N GLU A 134 -3.77 -21.38 4.02
CA GLU A 134 -4.83 -21.00 3.08
C GLU A 134 -4.42 -21.19 1.61
N PHE A 135 -3.14 -20.94 1.30
CA PHE A 135 -2.58 -21.23 -0.01
C PHE A 135 -2.56 -22.74 -0.30
N GLU A 136 -2.07 -23.56 0.65
CA GLU A 136 -2.02 -25.02 0.53
C GLU A 136 -3.41 -25.67 0.43
N PHE A 137 -4.40 -25.10 1.14
CA PHE A 137 -5.79 -25.54 1.04
C PHE A 137 -6.50 -25.06 -0.23
N GLY A 138 -5.86 -24.20 -1.03
CA GLY A 138 -6.41 -23.68 -2.27
C GLY A 138 -7.56 -22.69 -2.08
N VAL A 139 -7.57 -21.95 -0.96
CA VAL A 139 -8.65 -21.01 -0.59
C VAL A 139 -8.22 -19.53 -0.65
N SER A 140 -7.06 -19.23 -1.24
CA SER A 140 -6.53 -17.86 -1.33
C SER A 140 -7.54 -16.87 -1.92
N GLN A 141 -8.27 -17.26 -2.98
CA GLN A 141 -9.20 -16.35 -3.64
C GLN A 141 -10.39 -15.98 -2.74
N GLU A 142 -10.91 -16.95 -1.98
CA GLU A 142 -11.99 -16.79 -1.02
C GLU A 142 -11.54 -15.92 0.15
N THR A 143 -10.36 -16.20 0.70
CA THR A 143 -9.76 -15.40 1.79
C THR A 143 -9.61 -13.94 1.36
N LEU A 144 -8.99 -13.69 0.22
CA LEU A 144 -8.74 -12.32 -0.26
C LEU A 144 -10.04 -11.59 -0.59
N ALA A 145 -11.01 -12.27 -1.24
CA ALA A 145 -12.32 -11.69 -1.50
C ALA A 145 -13.06 -11.31 -0.21
N ARG A 146 -13.01 -12.19 0.81
CA ARG A 146 -13.60 -11.94 2.13
C ARG A 146 -12.96 -10.73 2.82
N GLN A 147 -11.63 -10.65 2.85
CA GLN A 147 -10.92 -9.52 3.45
C GLN A 147 -11.27 -8.19 2.77
N VAL A 148 -11.29 -8.12 1.44
CA VAL A 148 -11.68 -6.91 0.69
C VAL A 148 -13.12 -6.51 0.96
N LYS A 149 -14.06 -7.47 0.87
CA LYS A 149 -15.49 -7.20 1.09
C LYS A 149 -15.75 -6.66 2.51
N ILE A 150 -15.09 -7.23 3.52
CA ILE A 150 -15.22 -6.75 4.91
C ILE A 150 -14.57 -5.37 5.07
N ALA A 151 -13.33 -5.18 4.58
CA ALA A 151 -12.62 -3.91 4.72
C ALA A 151 -13.39 -2.73 4.10
N LEU A 152 -14.06 -2.95 2.97
CA LEU A 152 -14.86 -1.95 2.26
C LEU A 152 -16.33 -1.88 2.70
N HIS A 153 -16.77 -2.68 3.68
CA HIS A 153 -18.14 -2.65 4.14
C HIS A 153 -18.53 -1.25 4.65
N GLY A 154 -19.64 -0.71 4.16
CA GLY A 154 -20.14 0.61 4.52
C GLY A 154 -19.37 1.78 3.92
N VAL A 155 -18.33 1.55 3.10
CA VAL A 155 -17.63 2.64 2.40
C VAL A 155 -18.54 3.17 1.30
N SER A 156 -18.73 4.50 1.26
CA SER A 156 -19.58 5.12 0.26
C SER A 156 -18.95 4.97 -1.14
N ARG A 157 -19.77 4.91 -2.20
CA ARG A 157 -19.26 4.84 -3.58
C ARG A 157 -18.34 6.00 -3.95
N LYS A 158 -18.56 7.18 -3.36
CA LYS A 158 -17.71 8.36 -3.55
C LYS A 158 -16.32 8.15 -2.97
N ASP A 159 -16.24 7.48 -1.82
CA ASP A 159 -14.98 7.29 -1.08
C ASP A 159 -14.16 6.10 -1.57
N LEU A 160 -14.76 5.17 -2.33
CA LEU A 160 -14.02 4.06 -2.96
C LEU A 160 -12.84 4.55 -3.83
N GLY A 161 -12.95 5.72 -4.45
CA GLY A 161 -11.87 6.30 -5.26
C GLY A 161 -10.67 6.78 -4.45
N GLN A 162 -10.79 6.82 -3.13
CA GLN A 162 -9.72 7.20 -2.21
C GLN A 162 -8.98 5.99 -1.62
N VAL A 163 -9.42 4.77 -1.89
CA VAL A 163 -8.84 3.54 -1.33
C VAL A 163 -7.84 2.91 -2.28
N MET A 164 -6.78 2.31 -1.73
CA MET A 164 -5.88 1.37 -2.41
C MET A 164 -5.90 0.02 -1.68
N VAL A 165 -5.65 -1.06 -2.41
CA VAL A 165 -5.51 -2.41 -1.82
C VAL A 165 -4.16 -2.99 -2.22
N ALA A 166 -3.39 -3.50 -1.27
CA ALA A 166 -2.14 -4.22 -1.51
C ALA A 166 -2.33 -5.71 -1.20
N TYR A 167 -2.07 -6.56 -2.19
CA TYR A 167 -2.04 -8.00 -2.01
C TYR A 167 -0.66 -8.49 -1.56
N GLU A 168 -0.62 -9.08 -0.36
CA GLU A 168 0.56 -9.60 0.32
C GLU A 168 0.46 -11.13 0.42
N PRO A 169 1.06 -11.90 -0.49
CA PRO A 169 1.18 -13.36 -0.32
C PRO A 169 2.08 -13.65 0.89
N VAL A 170 1.50 -13.89 2.07
CA VAL A 170 2.26 -14.01 3.34
C VAL A 170 3.28 -15.15 3.26
N TRP A 171 2.93 -16.23 2.56
CA TRP A 171 3.79 -17.37 2.29
C TRP A 171 5.01 -17.05 1.39
N ALA A 172 4.98 -15.94 0.65
CA ALA A 172 6.06 -15.49 -0.24
C ALA A 172 6.87 -14.30 0.31
N ILE A 173 6.57 -13.81 1.52
CA ILE A 173 7.21 -12.63 2.13
C ILE A 173 8.24 -13.06 3.18
N GLY A 174 9.32 -12.29 3.32
CA GLY A 174 10.39 -12.53 4.31
C GLY A 174 11.72 -12.98 3.69
N SER A 175 12.77 -13.12 4.51
CA SER A 175 14.13 -13.45 4.04
C SER A 175 14.27 -14.83 3.40
N ALA A 176 13.31 -15.73 3.64
CA ALA A 176 13.25 -17.07 3.06
C ALA A 176 12.11 -17.25 2.04
N GLY A 177 11.31 -16.20 1.80
CA GLY A 177 10.18 -16.25 0.87
C GLY A 177 10.65 -16.28 -0.58
N ARG A 178 10.04 -17.14 -1.40
CA ARG A 178 10.25 -17.14 -2.86
C ARG A 178 9.28 -16.15 -3.51
N PRO A 179 9.72 -15.32 -4.46
CA PRO A 179 8.80 -14.47 -5.21
C PRO A 179 7.71 -15.30 -5.87
N ALA A 180 6.45 -14.88 -5.73
CA ALA A 180 5.35 -15.50 -6.44
C ALA A 180 5.52 -15.31 -7.95
N GLU A 181 5.20 -16.33 -8.74
CA GLU A 181 5.26 -16.23 -10.20
C GLU A 181 4.30 -15.15 -10.71
N ALA A 182 4.70 -14.42 -11.76
CA ALA A 182 3.87 -13.35 -12.32
C ALA A 182 2.50 -13.86 -12.82
N SER A 183 2.44 -15.09 -13.32
CA SER A 183 1.21 -15.78 -13.72
C SER A 183 0.22 -15.95 -12.55
N PHE A 184 0.73 -16.37 -11.39
CA PHE A 184 -0.06 -16.49 -10.17
C PHE A 184 -0.57 -15.13 -9.70
N VAL A 185 0.31 -14.12 -9.63
CA VAL A 185 -0.05 -12.75 -9.26
C VAL A 185 -1.12 -12.20 -10.21
N SER A 186 -0.99 -12.45 -11.52
CA SER A 186 -1.98 -12.07 -12.53
C SER A 186 -3.35 -12.66 -12.25
N GLY A 187 -3.42 -13.96 -11.93
CA GLY A 187 -4.66 -14.65 -11.58
C GLY A 187 -5.34 -14.05 -10.35
N ILE A 188 -4.59 -13.81 -9.28
CA ILE A 188 -5.10 -13.19 -8.06
C ILE A 188 -5.60 -11.76 -8.32
N HIS A 189 -4.81 -10.93 -9.01
CA HIS A 189 -5.20 -9.55 -9.30
C HIS A 189 -6.41 -9.46 -10.24
N THR A 190 -6.54 -10.36 -11.21
CA THR A 190 -7.74 -10.46 -12.07
C THR A 190 -8.99 -10.75 -11.23
N ARG A 191 -8.88 -11.69 -10.27
CA ARG A 191 -9.97 -12.02 -9.36
C ARG A 191 -10.31 -10.86 -8.43
N LEU A 192 -9.30 -10.23 -7.82
CA LEU A 192 -9.49 -9.05 -6.98
C LEU A 192 -10.13 -7.90 -7.75
N ARG A 193 -9.73 -7.69 -9.01
CA ARG A 193 -10.35 -6.70 -9.89
C ARG A 193 -11.86 -6.95 -10.04
N ALA A 194 -12.27 -8.20 -10.24
CA ALA A 194 -13.68 -8.55 -10.32
C ALA A 194 -14.42 -8.26 -9.01
N VAL A 195 -13.81 -8.58 -7.86
CA VAL A 195 -14.39 -8.31 -6.53
C VAL A 195 -14.57 -6.80 -6.29
N VAL A 196 -13.55 -5.98 -6.56
CA VAL A 196 -13.67 -4.53 -6.36
C VAL A 196 -14.63 -3.88 -7.35
N ARG A 197 -14.75 -4.42 -8.58
CA ARG A 197 -15.77 -3.97 -9.56
C ARG A 197 -17.19 -4.29 -9.08
N GLU A 198 -17.42 -5.48 -8.52
CA GLU A 198 -18.70 -5.86 -7.92
C GLU A 198 -19.10 -4.87 -6.82
N LEU A 199 -18.15 -4.51 -5.95
CA LEU A 199 -18.37 -3.55 -4.85
C LEU A 199 -18.57 -2.12 -5.34
N ALA A 200 -17.83 -1.71 -6.37
CA ALA A 200 -17.96 -0.38 -6.98
C ALA A 200 -19.28 -0.20 -7.76
N GLY A 201 -19.84 -1.30 -8.28
CA GLY A 201 -21.02 -1.27 -9.15
C GLY A 201 -20.84 -0.34 -10.34
N ASP A 202 -21.92 0.34 -10.73
CA ASP A 202 -21.94 1.25 -11.89
C ASP A 202 -21.15 2.56 -11.71
N SER A 203 -20.49 2.76 -10.56
CA SER A 203 -19.73 4.00 -10.30
C SER A 203 -18.53 4.17 -11.24
N GLY A 204 -18.04 3.09 -11.86
CA GLY A 204 -16.84 3.09 -12.70
C GLY A 204 -15.54 3.42 -11.94
N VAL A 205 -15.60 3.48 -10.60
CA VAL A 205 -14.45 3.76 -9.75
C VAL A 205 -13.44 2.62 -9.86
N ARG A 206 -12.19 2.98 -10.14
CA ARG A 206 -11.07 2.04 -10.19
C ARG A 206 -10.27 2.16 -8.90
N ILE A 207 -10.38 1.15 -8.03
CA ILE A 207 -9.54 1.01 -6.84
C ILE A 207 -8.17 0.50 -7.26
N PRO A 208 -7.05 1.20 -6.99
CA PRO A 208 -5.71 0.68 -7.25
C PRO A 208 -5.44 -0.63 -6.51
N LEU A 209 -4.99 -1.64 -7.25
CA LEU A 209 -4.56 -2.94 -6.71
C LEU A 209 -3.04 -3.07 -6.84
N LEU A 210 -2.34 -3.01 -5.71
CA LEU A 210 -0.89 -3.09 -5.63
C LEU A 210 -0.46 -4.52 -5.28
N TYR A 211 0.69 -4.94 -5.81
CA TYR A 211 1.34 -6.18 -5.37
C TYR A 211 2.35 -5.88 -4.26
N GLY A 212 2.15 -6.46 -3.09
CA GLY A 212 2.94 -6.27 -1.87
C GLY A 212 3.89 -7.42 -1.53
N GLY A 213 4.11 -8.36 -2.46
CA GLY A 213 5.01 -9.49 -2.25
C GLY A 213 6.50 -9.14 -2.43
N SER A 214 7.33 -10.18 -2.60
CA SER A 214 8.79 -10.02 -2.78
C SER A 214 9.15 -9.40 -4.14
N VAL A 215 9.24 -8.06 -4.15
CA VAL A 215 9.63 -7.25 -5.31
C VAL A 215 11.11 -6.83 -5.19
N SER A 216 11.81 -6.87 -6.32
CA SER A 216 13.22 -6.50 -6.47
C SER A 216 13.44 -5.83 -7.83
N GLN A 217 14.65 -5.29 -8.03
CA GLN A 217 15.04 -4.72 -9.34
C GLN A 217 14.93 -5.72 -10.49
N ALA A 218 15.12 -7.02 -10.20
CA ALA A 218 15.13 -8.07 -11.21
C ALA A 218 13.73 -8.43 -11.72
N ASN A 219 12.68 -8.24 -10.91
CA ASN A 219 11.33 -8.76 -11.21
C ASN A 219 10.22 -7.69 -11.20
N ILE A 220 10.49 -6.46 -10.75
CA ILE A 220 9.46 -5.40 -10.67
C ILE A 220 8.74 -5.15 -12.00
N ARG A 221 9.48 -5.21 -13.12
CA ARG A 221 8.94 -5.01 -14.47
C ARG A 221 7.88 -6.05 -14.82
N ASP A 222 8.07 -7.29 -14.38
CA ASP A 222 7.15 -8.39 -14.67
C ASP A 222 5.80 -8.16 -13.99
N TYR A 223 5.82 -7.69 -12.74
CA TYR A 223 4.60 -7.39 -12.00
C TYR A 223 3.90 -6.13 -12.51
N VAL A 224 4.64 -5.04 -12.77
CA VAL A 224 4.04 -3.78 -13.27
C VAL A 224 3.43 -3.95 -14.67
N ALA A 225 3.95 -4.87 -15.48
CA ALA A 225 3.40 -5.19 -16.79
C ALA A 225 2.03 -5.90 -16.74
N LEU A 226 1.65 -6.51 -15.61
CA LEU A 226 0.39 -7.25 -15.49
C LEU A 226 -0.83 -6.31 -15.59
N PRO A 227 -1.88 -6.62 -16.38
CA PRO A 227 -2.97 -5.69 -16.67
C PRO A 227 -3.71 -5.15 -15.43
N ASP A 228 -3.95 -6.02 -14.44
CA ASP A 228 -4.72 -5.71 -13.24
C ASP A 228 -3.87 -5.32 -12.02
N VAL A 229 -2.55 -5.23 -12.17
CA VAL A 229 -1.63 -4.71 -11.15
C VAL A 229 -1.43 -3.21 -11.38
N ASP A 230 -1.98 -2.36 -10.52
CA ASP A 230 -1.86 -0.90 -10.61
C ASP A 230 -0.63 -0.36 -9.88
N GLY A 231 0.25 -1.22 -9.38
CA GLY A 231 1.42 -0.79 -8.63
C GLY A 231 2.08 -1.88 -7.81
N VAL A 232 3.14 -1.51 -7.11
CA VAL A 232 3.85 -2.38 -6.16
C VAL A 232 4.06 -1.67 -4.84
N PHE A 233 4.00 -2.44 -3.75
CA PHE A 233 4.31 -1.99 -2.40
C PHE A 233 5.53 -2.78 -1.90
N VAL A 234 6.69 -2.13 -1.94
CA VAL A 234 8.00 -2.78 -1.83
C VAL A 234 8.54 -2.69 -0.41
N GLY A 235 8.95 -3.83 0.12
CA GLY A 235 9.64 -3.92 1.41
C GLY A 235 11.14 -3.59 1.30
N ARG A 236 11.97 -4.53 1.75
CA ARG A 236 13.42 -4.37 1.94
C ARG A 236 14.18 -3.78 0.74
N ALA A 237 13.80 -4.14 -0.48
CA ALA A 237 14.46 -3.67 -1.70
C ALA A 237 14.31 -2.16 -1.95
N ALA A 238 13.50 -1.45 -1.16
CA ALA A 238 13.22 -0.03 -1.29
C ALA A 238 13.53 0.78 -0.01
N TRP A 239 14.18 0.18 1.00
CA TRP A 239 14.48 0.88 2.25
C TRP A 239 15.57 1.95 2.11
N GLU A 240 16.46 1.80 1.14
CA GLU A 240 17.47 2.80 0.82
C GLU A 240 16.96 3.74 -0.29
N PRO A 241 17.06 5.07 -0.13
CA PRO A 241 16.57 6.04 -1.11
C PRO A 241 17.04 5.78 -2.55
N ALA A 242 18.32 5.44 -2.71
CA ALA A 242 18.91 5.17 -4.02
C ALA A 242 18.31 3.91 -4.67
N ASP A 243 18.00 2.88 -3.89
CA ASP A 243 17.35 1.67 -4.39
C ASP A 243 15.89 1.93 -4.76
N PHE A 244 15.17 2.70 -3.93
CA PHE A 244 13.80 3.12 -4.23
C PHE A 244 13.70 3.91 -5.53
N MET A 245 14.56 4.93 -5.71
CA MET A 245 14.60 5.72 -6.96
C MET A 245 14.87 4.83 -8.18
N ARG A 246 15.85 3.92 -8.08
CA ARG A 246 16.14 2.96 -9.16
C ARG A 246 14.95 2.06 -9.48
N LEU A 247 14.22 1.56 -8.47
CA LEU A 247 13.01 0.75 -8.69
C LEU A 247 11.97 1.54 -9.48
N VAL A 248 11.70 2.77 -9.04
CA VAL A 248 10.72 3.68 -9.68
C VAL A 248 11.10 3.97 -11.13
N GLU A 249 12.36 4.34 -11.39
CA GLU A 249 12.84 4.65 -12.73
C GLU A 249 12.83 3.42 -13.65
N SER A 250 13.14 2.25 -13.10
CA SER A 250 13.28 1.01 -13.89
C SER A 250 12.01 0.63 -14.65
N VAL A 251 10.83 1.06 -14.19
CA VAL A 251 9.54 0.69 -14.79
C VAL A 251 8.96 1.76 -15.71
N SER A 252 9.58 2.93 -15.84
CA SER A 252 9.08 4.05 -16.66
C SER A 252 8.61 3.59 -18.05
N GLY A 253 9.45 2.87 -18.80
CA GLY A 253 9.08 2.39 -20.13
C GLY A 253 7.95 1.36 -20.16
N VAL A 254 7.77 0.58 -19.09
CA VAL A 254 6.63 -0.35 -18.96
C VAL A 254 5.34 0.43 -18.70
N VAL A 255 5.41 1.44 -17.83
CA VAL A 255 4.28 2.31 -17.47
C VAL A 255 3.80 3.10 -18.70
N SER A 256 4.71 3.71 -19.47
CA SER A 256 4.34 4.45 -20.68
C SER A 256 3.56 3.59 -21.68
N ARG A 257 3.96 2.32 -21.87
CA ARG A 257 3.23 1.38 -22.74
C ARG A 257 1.86 1.02 -22.18
N LYS A 258 1.76 0.83 -20.86
CA LYS A 258 0.52 0.47 -20.17
C LYS A 258 -0.53 1.59 -20.22
N ILE A 259 -0.10 2.85 -20.14
CA ILE A 259 -0.97 4.02 -20.20
C ILE A 259 -1.49 4.29 -21.62
N ALA A 260 -0.69 3.90 -22.63
CA ALA A 260 -1.02 4.06 -24.04
C ALA A 260 -2.00 2.98 -24.58
N ALA A 261 -2.06 1.81 -23.92
CA ALA A 261 -3.03 0.75 -24.21
C ALA A 261 -4.42 1.07 -23.64
#